data_AF-A0A2E1GQC1-F1
#
_entry.id   AF-A0A2E1GQC1-F1
#
_cell.length_a   1.000
_cell.length_b   1.000
_cell.length_c   1.000
_cell.angle_alpha   90.00
_cell.angle_beta   90.00
_cell.angle_gamma   90.00
#
_symmetry.space_group_name_H-M   'P 1'
#
loop_
_entity.id
_entity.type
_entity.pdbx_description
1 polymer ?
#
loop_
_entity_poly.entity_id
_entity_poly.type
_entity_poly.pdbx_seq_one_letter_code
_entity_poly.pdbx_strand_id
1 'polypeptide(L)'
;ASNMLMEGKIQAAHLDAWFVADTSNDRYLYPANYATTGDHGFVSQDGSTSTGLAADYGGVNVELYVNGTLITGAGTTRDEVHTALNGRKLVHHQAADTADWAKLQMGYYGSSSTDQFNFEGKFSEWIWYDSDQSSNRTGIESNINTHYNIY
;
A
#
# COMPACT_ATOMS: atom_id res chain seq x y z
N ALA A 1 4.70 15.68 -3.66
CA ALA A 1 4.87 14.26 -3.27
C ALA A 1 6.34 13.87 -3.15
N SER A 2 6.73 13.22 -2.05
CA SER A 2 8.02 12.53 -1.92
C SER A 2 7.98 11.26 -2.76
N ASN A 3 8.94 11.08 -3.67
CA ASN A 3 8.98 9.93 -4.57
C ASN A 3 10.19 9.05 -4.27
N MET A 4 9.98 7.73 -4.21
CA MET A 4 11.04 6.74 -4.33
C MET A 4 10.70 5.79 -5.47
N LEU A 5 11.64 5.68 -6.40
CA LEU A 5 11.64 4.67 -7.44
C LEU A 5 12.65 3.59 -7.07
N MET A 6 12.23 2.34 -7.00
CA MET A 6 13.14 1.22 -6.87
C MET A 6 13.59 0.79 -8.26
N GLU A 7 14.86 1.06 -8.56
CA GLU A 7 15.50 0.61 -9.80
C GLU A 7 15.92 -0.86 -9.63
N GLY A 8 15.07 -1.75 -10.15
CA GLY A 8 15.12 -3.19 -9.90
C GLY A 8 13.74 -3.70 -9.54
N LYS A 9 13.30 -4.80 -10.16
CA LYS A 9 11.93 -5.30 -10.00
C LYS A 9 11.80 -6.11 -8.71
N ILE A 10 10.75 -5.85 -7.93
CA ILE A 10 10.18 -6.86 -7.05
C ILE A 10 9.21 -7.64 -7.95
N GLN A 11 9.66 -8.79 -8.49
CA GLN A 11 8.83 -9.69 -9.32
C GLN A 11 8.33 -10.84 -8.47
N ALA A 12 7.47 -10.51 -7.51
CA ALA A 12 7.00 -11.49 -6.56
C ALA A 12 5.55 -11.86 -6.87
N ALA A 13 5.31 -13.14 -7.17
CA ALA A 13 3.96 -13.71 -7.27
C ALA A 13 3.25 -13.77 -5.90
N HIS A 14 4.00 -13.52 -4.83
CA HIS A 14 3.50 -13.30 -3.49
C HIS A 14 4.40 -12.26 -2.82
N LEU A 15 3.82 -11.13 -2.44
CA LEU A 15 4.50 -10.02 -1.78
C LEU A 15 3.76 -9.66 -0.50
N ASP A 16 4.45 -9.79 0.62
CA ASP A 16 4.02 -9.20 1.89
C ASP A 16 4.85 -7.93 2.14
N ALA A 17 4.17 -6.83 2.41
CA ALA A 17 4.80 -5.52 2.52
C ALA A 17 4.27 -4.71 3.70
N TRP A 18 5.16 -4.17 4.53
CA TRP A 18 4.84 -3.28 5.64
C TRP A 18 5.35 -1.86 5.38
N PHE A 19 4.54 -0.88 5.76
CA PHE A 19 4.87 0.52 5.63
C PHE A 19 4.46 1.29 6.89
N VAL A 20 5.27 2.25 7.31
CA VAL A 20 4.81 3.33 8.19
C VAL A 20 4.49 4.54 7.31
N ALA A 21 3.21 4.85 7.14
CA ALA A 21 2.72 5.93 6.30
C ALA A 21 2.01 7.00 7.15
N ASP A 22 2.19 8.27 6.81
CA ASP A 22 1.54 9.41 7.47
C ASP A 22 1.04 10.39 6.41
N THR A 23 -0.27 10.45 6.24
CA THR A 23 -0.92 11.32 5.25
C THR A 23 -2.29 11.78 5.75
N SER A 24 -2.71 12.95 5.29
CA SER A 24 -4.08 13.46 5.43
C SER A 24 -4.69 13.81 4.07
N ASN A 25 -4.14 13.26 2.97
CA ASN A 25 -4.62 13.57 1.63
C ASN A 25 -5.96 12.85 1.36
N ASP A 26 -6.85 13.49 0.61
CA ASP A 26 -8.19 12.98 0.33
C ASP A 26 -8.17 11.83 -0.69
N ARG A 27 -7.10 11.71 -1.49
CA ARG A 27 -6.96 10.60 -2.43
C ARG A 27 -5.50 10.29 -2.74
N TYR A 28 -5.15 9.02 -2.81
CA TYR A 28 -3.82 8.54 -3.19
C TYR A 28 -3.84 7.05 -3.44
N LEU A 29 -2.74 6.51 -3.96
CA LEU A 29 -2.48 5.08 -4.02
C LEU A 29 -0.99 4.77 -3.78
N TYR A 30 -0.70 3.57 -3.32
CA TYR A 30 0.64 2.99 -3.31
C TYR A 30 0.59 1.47 -3.08
N PRO A 31 1.65 0.73 -3.46
CA PRO A 31 2.66 1.13 -4.45
C PRO A 31 2.05 1.32 -5.85
N ALA A 32 2.81 1.81 -6.81
CA ALA A 32 2.43 1.84 -8.23
C ALA A 32 3.53 1.25 -9.11
N ASN A 33 3.17 0.75 -10.28
CA ASN A 33 4.13 0.46 -11.33
C ASN A 33 4.55 1.77 -12.01
N TYR A 34 5.82 2.14 -11.97
CA TYR A 34 6.28 3.38 -12.63
C TYR A 34 6.02 3.37 -14.14
N ALA A 35 6.03 2.19 -14.76
CA ALA A 35 5.96 2.04 -16.21
C ALA A 35 4.55 2.22 -16.79
N THR A 36 3.51 2.11 -15.97
CA THR A 36 2.10 2.13 -16.41
C THR A 36 1.24 2.87 -15.39
N THR A 37 0.10 3.41 -15.82
CA THR A 37 -0.96 3.82 -14.89
C THR A 37 -2.01 2.72 -14.76
N GLY A 38 -1.67 1.48 -15.11
CA GLY A 38 -2.57 0.33 -15.03
C GLY A 38 -2.46 -0.40 -13.70
N ASP A 39 -1.23 -0.45 -13.15
CA ASP A 39 -0.89 -1.40 -12.10
C ASP A 39 -0.54 -0.65 -10.81
N HIS A 40 -1.28 -0.95 -9.74
CA HIS A 40 -1.15 -0.27 -8.47
C HIS A 40 -1.74 -1.10 -7.31
N GLY A 41 -1.20 -0.85 -6.13
CA GLY A 41 -1.74 -1.34 -4.87
C GLY A 41 -2.98 -0.57 -4.42
N PHE A 42 -3.15 -0.44 -3.11
CA PHE A 42 -4.40 0.07 -2.57
C PHE A 42 -4.65 1.55 -2.91
N VAL A 43 -5.88 1.84 -3.36
CA VAL A 43 -6.41 3.16 -3.62
C VAL A 43 -7.22 3.63 -2.42
N SER A 44 -6.83 4.76 -1.88
CA SER A 44 -7.52 5.51 -0.84
C SER A 44 -8.21 6.71 -1.47
N GLN A 45 -9.50 6.91 -1.20
CA GLN A 45 -10.24 8.06 -1.74
C GLN A 45 -11.47 8.41 -0.88
N ASP A 46 -11.43 9.56 -0.21
CA ASP A 46 -12.52 10.11 0.59
C ASP A 46 -13.81 10.28 -0.24
N GLY A 47 -14.92 9.82 0.31
CA GLY A 47 -16.26 9.88 -0.28
C GLY A 47 -16.50 8.94 -1.48
N SER A 48 -15.56 8.08 -1.84
CA SER A 48 -15.72 7.17 -3.00
C SER A 48 -16.43 5.86 -2.64
N THR A 49 -17.52 5.56 -3.35
CA THR A 49 -18.24 4.27 -3.28
C THR A 49 -17.65 3.16 -4.15
N SER A 50 -16.57 3.44 -4.90
CA SER A 50 -15.89 2.44 -5.72
C SER A 50 -15.29 1.33 -4.86
N THR A 51 -15.45 0.08 -5.28
CA THR A 51 -14.82 -1.11 -4.69
C THR A 51 -13.58 -1.57 -5.46
N GLY A 52 -13.17 -0.81 -6.48
CA GLY A 52 -11.91 -1.06 -7.21
C GLY A 52 -10.73 -0.58 -6.37
N LEU A 53 -10.26 -1.42 -5.46
CA LEU A 53 -9.25 -1.02 -4.46
C LEU A 53 -7.82 -1.14 -4.96
N ALA A 54 -7.52 -2.00 -5.93
CA ALA A 54 -6.19 -2.18 -6.51
C ALA A 54 -6.32 -2.73 -7.94
N ALA A 55 -5.24 -2.70 -8.72
CA ALA A 55 -5.20 -3.26 -10.07
C ALA A 55 -3.86 -3.95 -10.35
N ASP A 56 -3.92 -5.18 -10.86
CA ASP A 56 -2.74 -6.03 -11.10
C ASP A 56 -1.80 -6.10 -9.87
N TYR A 57 -2.40 -6.28 -8.69
CA TYR A 57 -1.70 -6.30 -7.40
C TYR A 57 -2.25 -7.40 -6.47
N GLY A 58 -2.43 -8.63 -6.99
CA GLY A 58 -2.99 -9.77 -6.25
C GLY A 58 -4.54 -9.90 -6.30
N GLY A 59 -5.23 -8.93 -6.90
CA GLY A 59 -6.67 -9.03 -7.20
C GLY A 59 -7.55 -9.12 -5.94
N VAL A 60 -8.38 -10.15 -5.83
CA VAL A 60 -9.25 -10.38 -4.65
C VAL A 60 -8.53 -11.03 -3.47
N ASN A 61 -7.28 -11.44 -3.64
CA ASN A 61 -6.51 -12.16 -2.62
C ASN A 61 -5.62 -11.23 -1.79
N VAL A 62 -5.37 -10.00 -2.25
CA VAL A 62 -4.56 -9.04 -1.51
C VAL A 62 -5.36 -8.49 -0.33
N GLU A 63 -4.78 -8.54 0.86
CA GLU A 63 -5.40 -8.04 2.08
C GLU A 63 -4.71 -6.76 2.55
N LEU A 64 -5.52 -5.78 2.99
CA LEU A 64 -5.03 -4.57 3.64
C LEU A 64 -5.25 -4.69 5.14
N TYR A 65 -4.16 -4.66 5.90
CA TYR A 65 -4.18 -4.50 7.34
C TYR A 65 -3.71 -3.09 7.71
N VAL A 66 -4.43 -2.46 8.65
CA VAL A 66 -4.06 -1.15 9.20
C VAL A 66 -4.07 -1.23 10.72
N ASN A 67 -2.93 -0.94 11.34
CA ASN A 67 -2.67 -1.15 12.77
C ASN A 67 -3.16 -2.55 13.24
N GLY A 68 -2.82 -3.59 12.47
CA GLY A 68 -3.18 -4.99 12.75
C GLY A 68 -4.65 -5.36 12.46
N THR A 69 -5.50 -4.43 12.02
CA THR A 69 -6.91 -4.68 11.70
C THR A 69 -7.09 -4.91 10.20
N LEU A 70 -7.72 -6.02 9.81
CA LEU A 70 -8.08 -6.28 8.41
C LEU A 70 -9.15 -5.29 7.94
N ILE A 71 -8.89 -4.58 6.86
CA ILE A 71 -9.76 -3.56 6.27
C ILE A 71 -10.49 -4.09 5.03
N THR A 72 -9.79 -4.85 4.19
CA THR A 72 -10.36 -5.42 2.96
C THR A 72 -11.34 -6.55 3.26
N GLY A 73 -12.47 -6.52 2.57
CA GLY A 73 -13.51 -7.54 2.56
C GLY A 73 -14.44 -7.36 1.36
N ALA A 74 -15.45 -8.21 1.26
CA ALA A 74 -16.43 -8.10 0.19
C ALA A 74 -17.18 -6.75 0.27
N GLY A 75 -17.08 -5.95 -0.78
CA GLY A 75 -17.76 -4.65 -0.87
C GLY A 75 -17.04 -3.48 -0.22
N THR A 76 -15.83 -3.69 0.33
CA THR A 76 -15.02 -2.59 0.86
C THR A 76 -14.80 -1.52 -0.21
N THR A 77 -15.06 -0.28 0.16
CA THR A 77 -14.98 0.92 -0.67
C THR A 77 -13.66 1.65 -0.45
N ARG A 78 -13.26 2.48 -1.41
CA ARG A 78 -12.09 3.36 -1.27
C ARG A 78 -12.23 4.37 -0.13
N ASP A 79 -13.46 4.73 0.25
CA ASP A 79 -13.77 5.60 1.38
C ASP A 79 -13.46 4.93 2.73
N GLU A 80 -13.79 3.64 2.86
CA GLU A 80 -13.42 2.85 4.04
C GLU A 80 -11.90 2.65 4.14
N VAL A 81 -11.23 2.43 3.00
CA VAL A 81 -9.76 2.40 2.93
C VAL A 81 -9.16 3.76 3.34
N HIS A 82 -9.73 4.87 2.89
CA HIS A 82 -9.31 6.22 3.30
C HIS A 82 -9.49 6.46 4.79
N THR A 83 -10.67 6.14 5.31
CA THR A 83 -10.97 6.24 6.75
C THR A 83 -9.95 5.47 7.58
N ALA A 84 -9.59 4.26 7.16
CA ALA A 84 -8.61 3.44 7.87
C ALA A 84 -7.19 4.03 7.81
N LEU A 85 -6.77 4.51 6.64
CA LEU A 85 -5.41 4.96 6.38
C LEU A 85 -5.13 6.42 6.77
N ASN A 86 -6.15 7.22 7.11
CA ASN A 86 -5.98 8.63 7.46
C ASN A 86 -5.12 8.83 8.72
N GLY A 87 -4.12 9.70 8.62
CA GLY A 87 -3.10 9.97 9.64
C GLY A 87 -1.91 9.01 9.57
N ARG A 88 -1.19 8.89 10.69
CA ARG A 88 -0.02 8.02 10.81
C ARG A 88 -0.44 6.59 11.14
N LYS A 89 -0.08 5.65 10.27
CA LYS A 89 -0.50 4.24 10.31
C LYS A 89 0.65 3.29 10.07
N LEU A 90 0.55 2.12 10.70
CA LEU A 90 1.21 0.91 10.26
C LEU A 90 0.30 0.22 9.25
N VAL A 91 0.81 0.04 8.04
CA VAL A 91 0.07 -0.50 6.90
C VAL A 91 0.75 -1.79 6.48
N HIS A 92 -0.03 -2.84 6.22
CA HIS A 92 0.45 -4.11 5.73
C HIS A 92 -0.40 -4.57 4.55
N HIS A 93 0.25 -4.81 3.41
CA HIS A 93 -0.35 -5.46 2.25
C HIS A 93 0.10 -6.92 2.28
N GLN A 94 -0.85 -7.83 2.47
CA GLN A 94 -0.57 -9.26 2.51
C GLN A 94 -0.96 -9.90 1.18
N ALA A 95 -0.16 -10.84 0.69
CA ALA A 95 -0.42 -11.63 -0.52
C ALA A 95 -0.65 -10.78 -1.79
N ALA A 96 0.08 -9.68 -1.94
CA ALA A 96 0.08 -8.93 -3.19
C ALA A 96 0.81 -9.70 -4.30
N ASP A 97 0.58 -9.34 -5.56
CA ASP A 97 1.28 -9.89 -6.73
C ASP A 97 1.88 -8.75 -7.54
N THR A 98 3.17 -8.84 -7.81
CA THR A 98 3.95 -7.85 -8.59
C THR A 98 4.81 -8.54 -9.65
N ALA A 99 4.56 -9.81 -9.97
CA ALA A 99 5.40 -10.63 -10.84
C ALA A 99 5.71 -9.96 -12.19
N ASP A 100 4.72 -9.29 -12.77
CA ASP A 100 4.81 -8.62 -14.07
C ASP A 100 5.19 -7.14 -14.00
N TRP A 101 5.36 -6.58 -12.78
CA TRP A 101 5.71 -5.17 -12.62
C TRP A 101 7.14 -4.90 -13.07
N ALA A 102 7.30 -3.83 -13.88
CA ALA A 102 8.60 -3.48 -14.43
C ALA A 102 9.44 -2.62 -13.49
N LYS A 103 8.79 -1.82 -12.64
CA LYS A 103 9.42 -0.91 -11.68
C LYS A 103 8.42 -0.60 -10.57
N LEU A 104 8.80 -0.79 -9.31
CA LEU A 104 7.97 -0.41 -8.16
C LEU A 104 8.27 1.04 -7.75
N GLN A 105 7.21 1.80 -7.52
CA GLN A 105 7.29 3.19 -7.10
C GLN A 105 6.42 3.43 -5.86
N MET A 106 6.99 4.19 -4.94
CA MET A 106 6.30 4.72 -3.77
C MET A 106 6.22 6.24 -3.91
N GLY A 107 5.03 6.81 -3.86
CA GLY A 107 4.84 8.26 -3.87
C GLY A 107 4.12 8.79 -5.09
N TYR A 108 4.44 8.31 -6.30
CA TYR A 108 3.68 8.70 -7.50
C TYR A 108 2.88 7.54 -8.07
N TYR A 109 1.79 7.91 -8.73
CA TYR A 109 1.04 7.06 -9.64
C TYR A 109 1.60 7.21 -11.06
N GLY A 110 2.31 6.17 -11.51
CA GLY A 110 3.09 6.22 -12.74
C GLY A 110 4.19 7.29 -12.71
N SER A 111 4.64 7.74 -13.88
CA SER A 111 5.77 8.67 -13.99
C SER A 111 5.41 10.16 -13.82
N SER A 112 4.21 10.51 -13.35
CA SER A 112 3.73 11.90 -13.31
C SER A 112 3.83 12.50 -11.91
N SER A 113 4.49 13.65 -11.77
CA SER A 113 4.58 14.36 -10.49
C SER A 113 3.34 15.18 -10.14
N THR A 114 2.40 15.34 -11.07
CA THR A 114 1.19 16.18 -10.91
C THR A 114 -0.10 15.37 -10.89
N ASP A 115 -0.03 14.05 -10.82
CA ASP A 115 -1.22 13.21 -10.71
C ASP A 115 -1.90 13.40 -9.36
N GLN A 116 -3.22 13.39 -9.34
CA GLN A 116 -4.01 13.58 -8.13
C GLN A 116 -3.94 12.38 -7.18
N PHE A 117 -3.59 11.19 -7.68
CA PHE A 117 -3.41 9.97 -6.88
C PHE A 117 -1.98 9.81 -6.35
N ASN A 118 -1.11 10.79 -6.57
CA ASN A 118 0.19 10.82 -5.91
C ASN A 118 0.01 10.87 -4.39
N PHE A 119 0.81 10.09 -3.68
CA PHE A 119 0.85 10.13 -2.23
C PHE A 119 1.53 11.40 -1.75
N GLU A 120 0.83 12.16 -0.91
CA GLU A 120 1.34 13.34 -0.23
C GLU A 120 1.37 13.08 1.27
N GLY A 121 2.58 13.05 1.84
CA GLY A 121 2.76 12.63 3.22
C GLY A 121 4.20 12.20 3.46
N LYS A 122 4.40 11.40 4.51
CA LYS A 122 5.70 10.84 4.89
C LYS A 122 5.62 9.32 4.98
N PHE A 123 6.71 8.68 4.59
CA PHE A 123 6.98 7.28 4.94
C PHE A 123 8.15 7.24 5.93
N SER A 124 8.11 6.34 6.91
CA SER A 124 9.19 6.19 7.91
C SER A 124 9.91 4.83 7.84
N GLU A 125 9.23 3.78 7.39
CA GLU A 125 9.80 2.44 7.20
C GLU A 125 9.08 1.75 6.06
N TRP A 126 9.84 0.95 5.30
CA TRP A 126 9.31 0.01 4.34
C TRP A 126 10.02 -1.34 4.47
N ILE A 127 9.24 -2.42 4.52
CA ILE A 127 9.72 -3.81 4.54
C ILE A 127 8.97 -4.57 3.46
N TRP A 128 9.68 -5.41 2.71
CA TRP A 128 9.10 -6.28 1.69
C TRP A 128 9.67 -7.69 1.81
N TYR A 129 8.80 -8.68 1.65
CA TYR A 129 9.16 -10.08 1.52
C TYR A 129 8.50 -10.65 0.26
N ASP A 130 9.27 -11.36 -0.56
CA ASP A 130 8.80 -12.12 -1.72
C ASP A 130 8.21 -13.50 -1.33
N SER A 131 7.75 -13.62 -0.08
CA SER A 131 7.22 -14.84 0.51
C SER A 131 6.19 -14.52 1.59
N ASP A 132 5.32 -15.49 1.89
CA ASP A 132 4.28 -15.38 2.91
C ASP A 132 4.89 -15.23 4.31
N GLN A 133 4.55 -14.13 4.97
CA GLN A 133 4.97 -13.78 6.32
C GLN A 133 3.78 -13.69 7.29
N SER A 134 2.60 -14.20 6.93
CA SER A 134 1.39 -14.22 7.76
C SER A 134 1.63 -14.76 9.18
N SER A 135 2.44 -15.82 9.31
CA SER A 135 2.84 -16.40 10.60
C SER A 135 3.74 -15.51 11.46
N ASN A 136 4.48 -14.58 10.84
CA ASN A 136 5.41 -13.65 11.49
C ASN A 136 4.81 -12.25 11.69
N ARG A 137 3.64 -11.96 11.09
CA ARG A 137 3.00 -10.65 11.07
C ARG A 137 2.98 -9.97 12.44
N THR A 138 2.44 -10.63 13.46
CA THR A 138 2.33 -10.02 14.81
C THR A 138 3.69 -9.65 15.39
N GLY A 139 4.74 -10.42 15.11
CA GLY A 139 6.10 -10.11 15.55
C GLY A 139 6.69 -8.89 14.82
N ILE A 140 6.49 -8.83 13.51
CA ILE A 140 6.91 -7.70 12.67
C ILE A 140 6.18 -6.42 13.10
N GLU A 141 4.84 -6.47 13.18
CA GLU A 141 4.02 -5.32 13.56
C GLU A 141 4.33 -4.84 14.98
N SER A 142 4.59 -5.76 15.93
CA SER A 142 4.98 -5.39 17.30
C SER A 142 6.31 -4.63 17.33
N ASN A 143 7.29 -5.02 16.50
CA ASN A 143 8.57 -4.32 16.40
C ASN A 143 8.37 -2.89 15.89
N ILE A 144 7.66 -2.73 14.78
CA ILE A 144 7.38 -1.43 14.15
C ILE A 144 6.58 -0.54 15.10
N ASN A 145 5.50 -1.05 15.67
CA ASN A 145 4.64 -0.34 16.62
C ASN A 145 5.44 0.18 17.82
N THR A 146 6.32 -0.65 18.39
CA THR A 146 7.17 -0.28 19.51
C THR A 146 8.17 0.81 19.12
N HIS A 147 8.80 0.71 17.94
CA HIS A 147 9.80 1.68 17.50
C HIS A 147 9.18 3.05 17.17
N TYR A 148 8.03 3.06 16.49
CA TYR A 148 7.41 4.28 15.98
C TYR A 148 6.29 4.84 16.88
N ASN A 149 5.93 4.13 17.94
CA ASN A 149 4.82 4.42 18.85
C ASN A 149 3.49 4.56 18.10
N ILE A 150 3.17 3.53 17.32
CA ILE A 150 1.93 3.40 16.52
C ILE A 150 1.18 2.21 17.12
N TYR A 151 -0.05 2.41 17.57
CA TYR A 151 -0.89 1.36 18.17
C TYR A 151 -2.32 1.48 17.63
#